data_AF-A0A1Z5L1F2-F1
#
_entry.id   AF-A0A1Z5L1F2-F1
#
_cell.length_a   1.000
_cell.length_b   1.000
_cell.length_c   1.000
_cell.angle_alpha   90.00
_cell.angle_beta   90.00
_cell.angle_gamma   90.00
#
_symmetry.space_group_name_H-M   'P 1'
#
loop_
_entity.id
_entity.type
_entity.pdbx_description
1 polymer ?
#
loop_
_entity_poly.entity_id
_entity_poly.type
_entity_poly.pdbx_seq_one_letter_code
_entity_poly.pdbx_strand_id
1 'polypeptide(L)'
;MPAKAALFNLNCDPVFEMGTGPRNSVYYNSHGSLLILAGFGNLRGNVEVWDVRARKLVSKSQAPDSTLLEWSPDGEHYLTGTAAPRLRVSNGLKVWHYSGSLQHECMWPSNEELWDAQWQPGGNFEARPITYTPVAGIQSSQPQASKQVYRPPGAREEEVKKAPRGVQRERKMKSIRKKLQQITTLKEELQKGATLEANQLEKLKKEGQLLQELQSLKVG
;
A
#
# COMPACT_ATOMS: atom_id res chain seq x y z
N MET A 1 -17.32 -6.76 7.70
CA MET A 1 -17.74 -6.93 6.29
C MET A 1 -17.14 -5.80 5.47
N PRO A 2 -16.43 -6.07 4.36
CA PRO A 2 -15.91 -5.01 3.50
C PRO A 2 -17.07 -4.28 2.80
N ALA A 3 -16.96 -2.97 2.66
CA ALA A 3 -17.98 -2.15 2.01
C ALA A 3 -17.99 -2.39 0.50
N LYS A 4 -19.17 -2.29 -0.12
CA LYS A 4 -19.35 -2.27 -1.58
C LYS A 4 -19.59 -0.83 -2.02
N ALA A 5 -19.08 -0.47 -3.19
CA ALA A 5 -19.37 0.81 -3.82
C ALA A 5 -19.92 0.58 -5.24
N ALA A 6 -21.00 1.26 -5.58
CA ALA A 6 -21.66 1.18 -6.87
C ALA A 6 -22.08 2.57 -7.36
N LEU A 7 -22.06 2.76 -8.67
CA LEU A 7 -22.53 3.96 -9.35
C LEU A 7 -23.96 3.71 -9.84
N PHE A 8 -24.83 4.69 -9.63
CA PHE A 8 -26.23 4.65 -10.07
C PHE A 8 -26.51 5.76 -11.08
N ASN A 9 -27.47 5.52 -11.97
CA ASN A 9 -28.02 6.56 -12.84
C ASN A 9 -29.11 7.37 -12.09
N LEU A 10 -29.73 8.33 -12.79
CA LEU A 10 -30.81 9.16 -12.24
C LEU A 10 -32.09 8.38 -11.89
N ASN A 11 -32.27 7.18 -12.45
CA ASN A 11 -33.39 6.29 -12.15
C ASN A 11 -33.09 5.34 -10.99
N CYS A 12 -31.93 5.46 -10.36
CA CYS A 12 -31.42 4.55 -9.32
C CYS A 12 -31.15 3.12 -9.83
N ASP A 13 -30.87 2.94 -11.11
CA ASP A 13 -30.38 1.66 -11.64
C ASP A 13 -28.86 1.55 -11.45
N PRO A 14 -28.32 0.38 -11.05
CA PRO A 14 -26.88 0.18 -10.90
C PRO A 14 -26.21 0.16 -12.28
N VAL A 15 -25.28 1.11 -12.50
CA VAL A 15 -24.53 1.27 -13.76
C VAL A 15 -23.18 0.57 -13.70
N PHE A 16 -22.56 0.56 -12.52
CA PHE A 16 -21.22 0.00 -12.33
C PHE A 16 -20.95 -0.35 -10.88
N GLU A 17 -20.23 -1.46 -10.64
CA GLU A 17 -19.76 -1.85 -9.30
C GLU A 17 -18.23 -1.76 -9.21
N MET A 18 -17.73 -1.05 -8.20
CA MET A 18 -16.30 -0.85 -7.92
C MET A 18 -15.72 -1.93 -6.99
N GLY A 19 -16.44 -3.04 -6.81
CA GLY A 19 -16.08 -4.15 -5.94
C GLY A 19 -16.15 -3.85 -4.44
N THR A 20 -15.65 -4.80 -3.65
CA THR A 20 -15.60 -4.72 -2.18
C THR A 20 -14.24 -4.19 -1.68
N GLY A 21 -14.24 -3.34 -0.65
CA GLY A 21 -13.00 -2.89 -0.01
C GLY A 21 -13.21 -2.28 1.37
N PRO A 22 -12.13 -2.06 2.14
CA PRO A 22 -12.16 -1.31 3.39
C PRO A 22 -12.32 0.18 3.09
N ARG A 23 -13.54 0.62 2.81
CA ARG A 23 -13.90 1.99 2.39
C ARG A 23 -15.02 2.50 3.29
N ASN A 24 -14.99 3.78 3.65
CA ASN A 24 -16.04 4.45 4.42
C ASN A 24 -16.28 5.90 3.98
N SER A 25 -15.60 6.37 2.93
CA SER A 25 -15.74 7.75 2.44
C SER A 25 -15.62 7.81 0.92
N VAL A 26 -16.30 8.80 0.34
CA VAL A 26 -16.45 8.99 -1.11
C VAL A 26 -16.32 10.48 -1.42
N TYR A 27 -15.52 10.86 -2.43
CA TYR A 27 -15.30 12.26 -2.79
C TYR A 27 -15.18 12.44 -4.30
N TYR A 28 -16.03 13.27 -4.89
CA TYR A 28 -15.91 13.68 -6.29
C TYR A 28 -14.99 14.89 -6.43
N ASN A 29 -14.21 14.94 -7.51
CA ASN A 29 -13.50 16.16 -7.87
C ASN A 29 -14.48 17.25 -8.37
N SER A 30 -14.02 18.49 -8.46
CA SER A 30 -14.81 19.65 -8.91
C SER A 30 -15.47 19.47 -10.27
N HIS A 31 -14.85 18.69 -11.17
CA HIS A 31 -15.33 18.44 -12.54
C HIS A 31 -16.23 17.20 -12.67
N GLY A 32 -16.40 16.41 -11.61
CA GLY A 32 -17.18 15.16 -11.62
C GLY A 32 -16.58 14.01 -12.45
N SER A 33 -15.35 14.16 -12.93
CA SER A 33 -14.66 13.16 -13.76
C SER A 33 -13.95 12.09 -12.94
N LEU A 34 -13.46 12.46 -11.74
CA LEU A 34 -12.72 11.60 -10.85
C LEU A 34 -13.46 11.41 -9.52
N LEU A 35 -13.38 10.19 -9.00
CA LEU A 35 -13.97 9.79 -7.73
C LEU A 35 -12.90 9.15 -6.84
N ILE A 36 -12.80 9.61 -5.60
CA ILE A 36 -12.03 8.93 -4.56
C ILE A 36 -12.96 8.04 -3.73
N LEU A 37 -12.55 6.78 -3.56
CA LEU A 37 -13.03 5.91 -2.50
C LEU A 37 -11.92 5.78 -1.45
N ALA A 38 -12.20 6.15 -0.21
CA ALA A 38 -11.22 6.15 0.85
C ALA A 38 -11.68 5.37 2.08
N GLY A 39 -10.71 4.90 2.86
CA GLY A 39 -10.92 4.21 4.13
C GLY A 39 -10.11 4.87 5.25
N PHE A 40 -10.75 5.75 6.02
CA PHE A 40 -10.12 6.52 7.10
C PHE A 40 -10.57 6.10 8.51
N GLY A 41 -9.90 6.64 9.54
CA GLY A 41 -10.18 6.32 10.93
C GLY A 41 -9.59 4.97 11.34
N ASN A 42 -10.44 3.98 11.62
CA ASN A 42 -9.98 2.63 12.00
C ASN A 42 -9.50 1.79 10.80
N LEU A 43 -9.61 2.32 9.59
CA LEU A 43 -9.13 1.70 8.35
C LEU A 43 -7.70 2.19 8.05
N ARG A 44 -7.01 1.48 7.14
CA ARG A 44 -5.57 1.68 6.89
C ARG A 44 -5.21 2.93 6.07
N GLY A 45 -6.15 3.83 5.82
CA GLY A 45 -5.92 5.02 4.99
C GLY A 45 -5.80 4.71 3.50
N ASN A 46 -6.41 3.62 3.01
CA ASN A 46 -6.37 3.32 1.58
C ASN A 46 -7.18 4.37 0.81
N VAL A 47 -6.61 4.88 -0.28
CA VAL A 47 -7.25 5.84 -1.18
C VAL A 47 -7.21 5.26 -2.59
N GLU A 48 -8.37 5.15 -3.23
CA GLU A 48 -8.50 4.65 -4.59
C GLU A 48 -9.14 5.73 -5.45
N VAL A 49 -8.44 6.15 -6.51
CA VAL A 49 -8.95 7.14 -7.47
C VAL A 49 -9.50 6.41 -8.69
N TRP A 50 -10.72 6.75 -9.08
CA TRP A 50 -11.45 6.17 -10.20
C TRP A 50 -11.79 7.23 -11.24
N ASP A 51 -11.60 6.87 -12.51
CA ASP A 51 -12.20 7.56 -13.64
C ASP A 51 -13.64 7.07 -13.78
N VAL A 52 -14.58 7.98 -13.55
CA VAL A 52 -16.01 7.66 -13.47
C VAL A 52 -16.59 7.36 -14.84
N ARG A 53 -16.15 8.09 -15.88
CA ARG A 53 -16.65 7.89 -17.25
C ARG A 53 -16.08 6.63 -17.85
N ALA A 54 -14.78 6.39 -17.69
CA ALA A 54 -14.11 5.19 -18.17
C ALA A 54 -14.36 3.95 -17.28
N ARG A 55 -14.95 4.13 -16.08
CA ARG A 55 -15.21 3.08 -15.08
C ARG A 55 -13.94 2.31 -14.74
N LYS A 56 -12.83 3.04 -14.65
CA LYS A 56 -11.48 2.48 -14.55
C LYS A 56 -10.76 3.03 -13.33
N LEU A 57 -10.14 2.14 -12.58
CA LEU A 57 -9.25 2.55 -11.50
C LEU A 57 -8.02 3.27 -12.07
N VAL A 58 -7.76 4.48 -11.60
CA VAL A 58 -6.63 5.31 -12.01
C VAL A 58 -5.42 5.04 -11.13
N SER A 59 -5.60 5.07 -9.80
CA SER A 59 -4.49 4.92 -8.86
C SER A 59 -4.93 4.36 -7.51
N LYS A 60 -3.95 3.84 -6.77
CA LYS A 60 -4.07 3.49 -5.36
C LYS A 60 -2.94 4.15 -4.59
N SER A 61 -3.28 4.84 -3.51
CA SER A 61 -2.33 5.44 -2.58
C SER A 61 -2.71 5.08 -1.15
N GLN A 62 -1.82 5.41 -0.21
CA GLN A 62 -2.04 5.17 1.21
C GLN A 62 -1.75 6.44 2.00
N ALA A 63 -2.79 6.99 2.60
CA ALA A 63 -2.77 8.14 3.49
C ALA A 63 -3.20 7.68 4.90
N PRO A 64 -2.28 7.02 5.65
CA PRO A 64 -2.59 6.51 6.98
C PRO A 64 -2.99 7.67 7.90
N ASP A 65 -3.78 7.35 8.93
CA ASP A 65 -4.13 8.27 10.02
C ASP A 65 -4.90 9.54 9.60
N SER A 66 -5.22 9.69 8.31
CA SER A 66 -5.92 10.87 7.80
C SER A 66 -7.33 10.95 8.37
N THR A 67 -7.67 12.14 8.83
CA THR A 67 -8.97 12.48 9.43
C THR A 67 -9.84 13.30 8.49
N LEU A 68 -9.24 13.95 7.48
CA LEU A 68 -9.91 14.74 6.46
C LEU A 68 -9.29 14.49 5.07
N LEU A 69 -10.10 14.67 4.03
CA LEU A 69 -9.69 14.68 2.63
C LEU A 69 -10.49 15.74 1.89
N GLU A 70 -9.83 16.53 1.05
CA GLU A 70 -10.47 17.54 0.21
C GLU A 70 -9.82 17.62 -1.17
N TRP A 71 -10.62 17.68 -2.23
CA TRP A 71 -10.12 17.95 -3.58
C TRP A 71 -9.74 19.42 -3.73
N SER A 72 -8.63 19.67 -4.41
CA SER A 72 -8.29 21.00 -4.91
C SER A 72 -9.33 21.44 -5.95
N PRO A 73 -9.64 22.75 -6.04
CA PRO A 73 -10.53 23.28 -7.08
C PRO A 73 -10.07 22.96 -8.52
N ASP A 74 -8.77 22.73 -8.73
CA ASP A 74 -8.22 22.33 -10.03
C ASP A 74 -8.75 20.97 -10.54
N GLY A 75 -9.24 20.13 -9.62
CA GLY A 75 -9.77 18.80 -9.91
C GLY A 75 -8.70 17.75 -10.23
N GLU A 76 -7.42 18.06 -10.05
CA GLU A 76 -6.27 17.16 -10.23
C GLU A 76 -5.59 16.78 -8.91
N HIS A 77 -5.58 17.69 -7.94
CA HIS A 77 -4.92 17.47 -6.65
C HIS A 77 -5.94 17.23 -5.54
N TYR A 78 -5.52 16.52 -4.51
CA TYR A 78 -6.28 16.38 -3.27
C TYR A 78 -5.37 16.46 -2.06
N LEU A 79 -5.91 16.99 -0.97
CA LEU A 79 -5.27 17.11 0.31
C LEU A 79 -5.78 15.99 1.22
N THR A 80 -4.88 15.41 2.01
CA THR A 80 -5.22 14.58 3.17
C THR A 80 -4.57 15.16 4.39
N GLY A 81 -5.32 15.28 5.49
CA GLY A 81 -4.81 15.84 6.74
C GLY A 81 -5.06 14.92 7.92
N THR A 82 -4.11 14.89 8.85
CA THR A 82 -4.29 14.33 10.19
C THR A 82 -4.42 15.50 11.15
N ALA A 83 -5.65 15.76 11.60
CA ALA A 83 -6.00 16.94 12.40
C ALA A 83 -6.47 16.57 13.82
N ALA A 84 -6.04 17.40 14.78
CA ALA A 84 -6.55 17.45 16.13
C ALA A 84 -7.99 18.02 16.16
N PRO A 85 -8.81 17.70 17.19
CA PRO A 85 -8.50 16.86 18.34
C PRO A 85 -8.67 15.35 18.07
N ARG A 86 -9.13 14.97 16.86
CA ARG A 86 -9.49 13.58 16.54
C ARG A 86 -8.30 12.63 16.64
N LEU A 87 -7.16 13.03 16.09
CA LEU A 87 -5.89 12.30 16.23
C LEU A 87 -4.76 13.31 16.39
N ARG A 88 -3.90 13.11 17.40
CA ARG A 88 -2.76 13.99 17.71
C ARG A 88 -1.40 13.40 17.31
N VAL A 89 -1.39 12.13 16.91
CA VAL A 89 -0.20 11.46 16.39
C VAL A 89 -0.09 11.77 14.90
N SER A 90 1.11 12.08 14.42
CA SER A 90 1.38 12.35 13.00
C SER A 90 0.55 13.51 12.42
N ASN A 91 0.35 14.58 13.20
CA ASN A 91 -0.34 15.78 12.70
C ASN A 91 0.38 16.40 11.51
N GLY A 92 -0.40 16.81 10.52
CA GLY A 92 0.14 17.37 9.30
C GLY A 92 -0.77 17.16 8.10
N LEU A 93 -0.31 17.66 6.96
CA LEU A 93 -1.02 17.61 5.70
C LEU A 93 -0.13 17.02 4.60
N LYS A 94 -0.79 16.40 3.63
CA LYS A 94 -0.18 15.86 2.43
C LYS A 94 -1.01 16.28 1.23
N VAL A 95 -0.34 16.71 0.16
CA VAL A 95 -0.95 17.02 -1.12
C VAL A 95 -0.55 15.94 -2.10
N TRP A 96 -1.54 15.40 -2.78
CA TRP A 96 -1.41 14.31 -3.73
C TRP A 96 -1.93 14.75 -5.08
N HIS A 97 -1.35 14.21 -6.14
CA HIS A 97 -1.97 14.23 -7.46
C HIS A 97 -2.86 12.99 -7.63
N TYR A 98 -3.93 13.08 -8.42
CA TYR A 98 -4.88 11.99 -8.66
C TYR A 98 -4.24 10.69 -9.17
N SER A 99 -3.06 10.77 -9.77
CA SER A 99 -2.27 9.60 -10.19
C SER A 99 -1.68 8.80 -9.02
N GLY A 100 -1.88 9.24 -7.77
CA GLY A 100 -1.44 8.56 -6.55
C GLY A 100 -0.04 8.98 -6.07
N SER A 101 0.60 9.92 -6.75
CA SER A 101 1.90 10.47 -6.35
C SER A 101 1.74 11.54 -5.27
N LEU A 102 2.55 11.46 -4.22
CA LEU A 102 2.67 12.49 -3.19
C LEU A 102 3.44 13.68 -3.75
N GLN A 103 2.87 14.88 -3.70
CA GLN A 103 3.47 16.11 -4.23
C GLN A 103 4.07 16.97 -3.11
N HIS A 104 3.39 17.04 -1.97
CA HIS A 104 3.83 17.82 -0.83
C HIS A 104 3.49 17.12 0.49
N GLU A 105 4.35 17.29 1.49
CA GLU A 105 4.13 16.80 2.84
C GLU A 105 4.64 17.85 3.82
N CYS A 106 3.78 18.23 4.76
CA CYS A 106 4.13 19.13 5.85
C CYS A 106 3.66 18.50 7.16
N MET A 107 4.62 18.24 8.05
CA MET A 107 4.41 17.58 9.33
C MET A 107 4.53 18.60 10.45
N TRP A 108 3.55 18.63 11.35
CA TRP A 108 3.57 19.52 12.50
C TRP A 108 4.41 18.92 13.64
N PRO A 109 5.20 19.74 14.34
CA PRO A 109 5.93 19.31 15.54
C PRO A 109 4.98 18.81 16.64
N SER A 110 5.48 17.95 17.54
CA SER A 110 4.66 17.34 18.60
C SER A 110 4.04 18.32 19.61
N ASN A 111 4.52 19.56 19.66
CA ASN A 111 4.02 20.63 20.53
C ASN A 111 3.01 21.57 19.82
N GLU A 112 2.71 21.32 18.55
CA GLU A 112 1.73 22.07 17.77
C GLU A 112 0.63 21.14 17.26
N GLU A 113 -0.51 21.71 16.91
CA GLU A 113 -1.68 20.96 16.46
C GLU A 113 -2.21 21.54 15.14
N LEU A 114 -2.48 20.67 14.18
CA LEU A 114 -3.24 21.01 12.99
C LEU A 114 -4.72 20.83 13.31
N TRP A 115 -5.51 21.91 13.22
CA TRP A 115 -6.94 21.86 13.54
C TRP A 115 -7.79 21.62 12.31
N ASP A 116 -7.43 22.27 11.20
CA ASP A 116 -8.11 22.14 9.92
C ASP A 116 -7.15 22.49 8.79
N ALA A 117 -7.46 22.03 7.59
CA ALA A 117 -6.76 22.37 6.37
C ALA A 117 -7.75 22.36 5.22
N GLN A 118 -7.86 23.47 4.51
CA GLN A 118 -8.77 23.63 3.39
C GLN A 118 -8.06 24.26 2.19
N TRP A 119 -8.51 23.91 0.99
CA TRP A 119 -8.11 24.63 -0.21
C TRP A 119 -8.74 26.02 -0.25
N GLN A 120 -8.02 27.00 -0.81
CA GLN A 120 -8.65 28.27 -1.15
C GLN A 120 -9.73 28.01 -2.22
N PRO A 121 -11.00 28.36 -1.96
CA PRO A 121 -12.05 28.15 -2.94
C PRO A 121 -11.94 29.12 -4.12
N GLY A 122 -12.47 28.71 -5.27
CA GLY A 122 -12.54 29.53 -6.49
C GLY A 122 -11.45 29.20 -7.51
N GLY A 123 -11.35 30.07 -8.53
CA GLY A 123 -10.52 29.85 -9.72
C GLY A 123 -11.33 29.28 -10.89
N ASN A 124 -10.97 29.68 -12.12
CA ASN A 124 -11.52 29.10 -13.33
C ASN A 124 -10.53 28.08 -13.88
N PHE A 125 -10.65 26.83 -13.42
CA PHE A 125 -9.80 25.74 -13.85
C PHE A 125 -10.50 24.92 -14.93
N GLU A 126 -9.85 24.77 -16.07
CA GLU A 126 -10.33 23.91 -17.16
C GLU A 126 -10.08 22.44 -16.82
N ALA A 127 -11.04 21.58 -17.17
CA ALA A 127 -10.90 20.14 -16.99
C ALA A 127 -9.81 19.59 -17.92
N ARG A 128 -8.77 18.99 -17.35
CA ARG A 128 -7.68 18.36 -18.10
C ARG A 128 -7.98 16.88 -18.40
N PRO A 129 -7.43 16.34 -19.51
CA PRO A 129 -7.55 14.91 -19.81
C PRO A 129 -6.91 14.05 -18.72
N ILE A 130 -7.64 13.01 -18.29
CA ILE A 130 -7.15 12.06 -17.28
C ILE A 130 -6.01 11.23 -17.87
N THR A 131 -4.88 11.19 -17.17
CA THR A 131 -3.70 10.42 -17.54
C THR A 131 -3.48 9.27 -16.55
N TYR A 132 -3.13 8.08 -17.05
CA TYR A 132 -2.96 6.88 -16.23
C TYR A 132 -1.50 6.61 -15.83
N THR A 133 -0.57 7.45 -16.28
CA THR A 133 0.84 7.38 -15.89
C THR A 133 1.08 8.20 -14.62
N PRO A 134 1.69 7.63 -13.57
CA PRO A 134 2.04 8.39 -12.38
C PRO A 134 2.98 9.54 -12.69
N VAL A 135 2.65 10.74 -12.21
CA VAL A 135 3.59 11.86 -12.23
C VAL A 135 4.67 11.66 -11.16
N ALA A 136 5.82 12.32 -11.32
CA ALA A 136 6.88 12.31 -10.31
C ALA A 136 6.37 12.86 -8.98
N GLY A 137 6.81 12.28 -7.87
CA GLY A 137 6.41 12.68 -6.52
C GLY A 137 7.52 12.44 -5.50
N ILE A 138 7.28 12.89 -4.27
CA ILE A 138 8.19 12.75 -3.14
C ILE A 138 7.91 11.46 -2.34
N GLN A 139 8.89 11.03 -1.55
CA GLN A 139 8.70 9.95 -0.58
C GLN A 139 8.22 10.52 0.76
N SER A 140 7.24 9.88 1.38
CA SER A 140 6.76 10.28 2.70
C SER A 140 7.82 10.00 3.77
N SER A 141 7.98 10.95 4.69
CA SER A 141 8.85 10.84 5.87
C SER A 141 8.29 9.95 6.98
N GLN A 142 6.99 9.62 6.93
CA GLN A 142 6.35 8.84 7.98
C GLN A 142 6.82 7.37 7.99
N PRO A 143 7.06 6.80 9.18
CA PRO A 143 7.46 5.40 9.30
C PRO A 143 6.32 4.48 8.84
N GLN A 144 6.60 3.63 7.85
CA GLN A 144 5.65 2.59 7.46
C GLN A 144 5.62 1.49 8.51
N ALA A 145 4.41 1.10 8.93
CA ALA A 145 4.20 -0.02 9.84
C ALA A 145 4.88 -1.28 9.30
N SER A 146 5.73 -1.90 10.12
CA SER A 146 6.45 -3.11 9.72
C SER A 146 5.44 -4.21 9.36
N LYS A 147 5.69 -4.94 8.26
CA LYS A 147 4.87 -6.12 7.89
C LYS A 147 5.12 -7.32 8.81
N GLN A 148 5.88 -7.17 9.90
CA GLN A 148 6.14 -8.25 10.83
C GLN A 148 4.88 -8.56 11.63
N VAL A 149 4.55 -9.84 11.75
CA VAL A 149 3.44 -10.31 12.58
C VAL A 149 3.73 -9.90 14.02
N TYR A 150 2.87 -9.06 14.59
CA TYR A 150 2.96 -8.67 15.99
C TYR A 150 2.92 -9.92 16.87
N ARG A 151 3.94 -10.09 17.72
CA ARG A 151 3.99 -11.15 18.71
C ARG A 151 3.99 -10.51 20.10
N PRO A 152 3.09 -10.95 20.99
CA PRO A 152 2.94 -10.34 22.31
C PRO A 152 4.21 -10.53 23.16
N PRO A 153 4.48 -9.62 24.11
CA PRO A 153 5.70 -9.63 24.92
C PRO A 153 5.98 -10.96 25.63
N GLY A 154 4.96 -11.65 26.16
CA GLY A 154 5.12 -12.94 26.83
C GLY A 154 5.57 -14.08 25.90
N ALA A 155 5.25 -14.01 24.60
CA ALA A 155 5.75 -14.94 23.59
C ALA A 155 7.15 -14.57 23.09
N ARG A 156 7.67 -13.39 23.48
CA ARG A 156 9.01 -12.91 23.12
C ARG A 156 10.07 -13.46 24.07
N GLU A 157 9.73 -13.67 25.35
CA GLU A 157 10.65 -14.17 26.37
C GLU A 157 11.04 -15.64 26.15
N GLU A 158 10.21 -16.46 25.50
CA GLU A 158 10.59 -17.82 25.13
C GLU A 158 11.78 -17.88 24.16
N GLU A 159 12.08 -16.82 23.41
CA GLU A 159 13.27 -16.75 22.54
C GLU A 159 14.49 -16.10 23.19
N VAL A 160 14.36 -15.41 24.34
CA VAL A 160 15.54 -14.90 25.08
C VAL A 160 16.30 -16.04 25.75
N LYS A 161 15.65 -17.19 25.98
CA LYS A 161 16.38 -18.46 26.00
C LYS A 161 16.78 -18.76 24.57
N LYS A 162 18.04 -18.49 24.19
CA LYS A 162 18.63 -18.98 22.92
C LYS A 162 18.14 -20.41 22.70
N ALA A 163 17.21 -20.59 21.75
CA ALA A 163 16.70 -21.93 21.45
C ALA A 163 17.92 -22.83 21.24
N PRO A 164 17.95 -24.05 21.83
CA PRO A 164 19.14 -24.90 21.79
C PRO A 164 19.66 -24.95 20.36
N ARG A 165 20.98 -24.84 20.15
CA ARG A 165 21.60 -24.66 18.81
C ARG A 165 21.03 -25.61 17.75
N GLY A 166 20.62 -26.81 18.15
CA GLY A 166 19.90 -27.79 17.31
C GLY A 166 18.59 -27.26 16.68
N VAL A 167 17.72 -26.60 17.45
CA VAL A 167 16.41 -26.10 16.96
C VAL A 167 16.60 -24.98 15.93
N GLN A 168 17.61 -24.12 16.11
CA GLN A 168 17.92 -23.06 15.14
C GLN A 168 18.50 -23.65 13.84
N ARG A 169 19.35 -24.67 13.94
CA ARG A 169 19.90 -25.40 12.78
C ARG A 169 18.79 -26.11 12.01
N GLU A 170 17.87 -26.80 12.68
CA GLU A 170 16.74 -27.46 12.04
C GLU A 170 15.82 -26.50 11.28
N ARG A 171 15.49 -25.35 11.87
CA ARG A 171 14.70 -24.30 11.20
C ARG A 171 15.40 -23.78 9.94
N LYS A 172 16.72 -23.53 10.02
CA LYS A 172 17.53 -23.12 8.85
C LYS A 172 17.58 -24.21 7.78
N MET A 173 17.82 -25.47 8.15
CA MET A 173 17.81 -26.61 7.24
C MET A 173 16.46 -26.77 6.53
N LYS A 174 15.34 -26.62 7.25
CA LYS A 174 14.00 -26.71 6.67
C LYS A 174 13.74 -25.61 5.63
N SER A 175 14.19 -24.38 5.92
CA SER A 175 14.10 -23.25 4.98
C SER A 175 14.92 -23.49 3.71
N ILE A 176 16.16 -23.96 3.85
CA ILE A 176 17.06 -24.26 2.72
C ILE A 176 16.51 -25.40 1.87
N ARG A 177 16.00 -26.48 2.48
CA ARG A 177 15.35 -27.59 1.76
C ARG A 177 14.15 -27.11 0.93
N LYS A 178 13.33 -26.21 1.48
CA LYS A 178 12.18 -25.64 0.76
C LYS A 178 12.63 -24.83 -0.47
N LYS A 179 13.72 -24.06 -0.35
CA LYS A 179 14.30 -23.32 -1.49
C LYS A 179 14.84 -24.26 -2.57
N LEU A 180 15.50 -25.35 -2.18
CA LEU A 180 15.98 -26.37 -3.12
C LEU A 180 14.82 -27.11 -3.82
N GLN A 181 13.71 -27.35 -3.12
CA GLN A 181 12.49 -27.88 -3.76
C GLN A 181 11.92 -26.93 -4.81
N GLN A 182 11.91 -25.62 -4.56
CA GLN A 182 11.49 -24.65 -5.58
C GLN A 182 12.42 -24.64 -6.79
N ILE A 183 13.73 -24.77 -6.56
CA ILE A 183 14.72 -24.82 -7.64
C ILE A 183 14.58 -26.08 -8.49
N THR A 184 14.28 -27.23 -7.87
CA THR A 184 14.04 -28.48 -8.61
C THR A 184 12.79 -28.39 -9.49
N THR A 185 11.68 -27.81 -9.00
CA THR A 185 10.51 -27.53 -9.84
C THR A 185 10.85 -26.61 -11.02
N LEU A 186 11.62 -25.55 -10.79
CA LEU A 186 12.06 -24.65 -11.88
C LEU A 186 12.94 -25.35 -12.92
N LYS A 187 13.76 -26.33 -12.52
CA LYS A 187 14.56 -27.14 -13.45
C LYS A 187 13.69 -28.08 -14.29
N GLU A 188 12.66 -28.68 -13.69
CA GLU A 188 11.70 -29.52 -14.41
C GLU A 188 10.90 -28.71 -15.43
N GLU A 189 10.48 -27.49 -15.08
CA GLU A 189 9.82 -26.56 -16.00
C GLU A 189 10.74 -26.17 -17.16
N LEU A 190 12.03 -25.93 -16.87
CA LEU A 190 13.03 -25.66 -17.90
C LEU A 190 13.23 -26.85 -18.85
N GLN A 191 13.26 -28.08 -18.34
CA GLN A 191 13.33 -29.29 -19.16
C GLN A 191 12.09 -29.51 -20.02
N LYS A 192 10.92 -29.04 -19.56
CA LYS A 192 9.66 -29.06 -20.32
C LYS A 192 9.57 -27.94 -21.37
N GLY A 193 10.63 -27.16 -21.57
CA GLY A 193 10.71 -26.10 -22.58
C GLY A 193 10.08 -24.76 -22.14
N ALA A 194 9.82 -24.56 -20.85
CA ALA A 194 9.34 -23.28 -20.35
C ALA A 194 10.46 -22.23 -20.33
N THR A 195 10.15 -21.01 -20.79
CA THR A 195 11.03 -19.86 -20.69
C THR A 195 10.99 -19.30 -19.26
N LEU A 196 12.13 -19.25 -18.58
CA LEU A 196 12.25 -18.71 -17.22
C LEU A 196 12.55 -17.21 -17.23
N GLU A 197 11.92 -16.47 -16.31
CA GLU A 197 12.21 -15.05 -16.08
C GLU A 197 13.58 -14.85 -15.40
N ALA A 198 14.18 -13.67 -15.54
CA ALA A 198 15.49 -13.34 -14.94
C ALA A 198 15.56 -13.65 -13.43
N ASN A 199 14.47 -13.38 -12.70
CA ASN A 199 14.35 -13.66 -11.26
C ASN A 199 14.37 -15.16 -10.92
N GLN A 200 13.92 -16.02 -11.83
CA GLN A 200 13.96 -17.49 -11.67
C GLN A 200 15.35 -18.03 -11.98
N LEU A 201 16.03 -17.47 -12.99
CA LEU A 201 17.41 -17.82 -13.34
C LEU A 201 18.40 -17.50 -12.21
N GLU A 202 18.20 -16.39 -11.50
CA GLU A 202 19.02 -16.08 -10.31
C GLU A 202 18.85 -17.09 -9.17
N LYS A 203 17.64 -17.63 -8.98
CA LYS A 203 17.39 -18.67 -7.98
C LYS A 203 18.13 -19.96 -8.33
N LEU A 204 18.18 -20.32 -9.62
CA LEU A 204 18.95 -21.47 -10.11
C LEU A 204 20.45 -21.30 -9.85
N LYS A 205 21.01 -20.11 -10.10
CA LYS A 205 22.43 -19.83 -9.83
C LYS A 205 22.83 -19.99 -8.36
N LYS A 206 21.89 -19.75 -7.43
CA LYS A 206 22.12 -19.85 -5.98
C LYS A 206 22.05 -21.28 -5.43
N GLU A 207 21.68 -22.26 -6.25
CA GLU A 207 21.54 -23.67 -5.82
C GLU A 207 22.82 -24.23 -5.19
N GLY A 208 23.98 -24.01 -5.82
CA GLY A 208 25.27 -24.50 -5.31
C GLY A 208 25.60 -23.95 -3.92
N GLN A 209 25.32 -22.67 -3.69
CA GLN A 209 25.52 -22.02 -2.39
C GLN A 209 24.58 -22.61 -1.32
N LEU A 210 23.31 -22.86 -1.68
CA LEU A 210 22.33 -23.46 -0.78
C LEU A 210 22.68 -24.91 -0.40
N LEU A 211 23.27 -25.68 -1.33
CA LEU A 211 23.74 -27.04 -1.05
C LEU A 211 24.94 -27.04 -0.10
N GLN A 212 25.90 -26.12 -0.30
CA GLN A 212 27.04 -25.94 0.60
C GLN A 212 26.60 -25.50 1.99
N GLU A 213 25.65 -24.56 2.08
CA GLU A 213 25.07 -24.11 3.35
C GLU A 213 24.30 -25.25 4.06
N LEU A 214 23.59 -26.10 3.31
CA LEU A 214 22.93 -27.27 3.89
C LEU A 214 23.93 -28.32 4.40
N GLN A 215 25.06 -28.50 3.72
CA GLN A 215 26.11 -29.44 4.15
C GLN A 215 26.82 -28.94 5.41
N SER A 216 27.20 -27.66 5.47
CA SER A 216 27.86 -27.09 6.66
C SER A 216 26.96 -27.16 7.89
N LEU A 217 25.64 -27.00 7.71
CA LEU A 217 24.65 -27.15 8.78
C LEU A 217 24.39 -28.60 9.22
N LYS A 218 24.77 -29.61 8.43
CA LYS A 218 24.68 -31.04 8.78
C LYS A 218 25.90 -31.54 9.55
N VAL A 219 27.07 -30.95 9.30
CA VAL A 219 28.36 -31.41 9.85
C VAL A 219 28.69 -30.73 11.19
N GLY A 220 28.19 -29.51 11.42
CA GLY A 220 28.40 -28.77 12.67
C GLY A 220 27.36 -29.05 13.73
#